data_AF-A0A2E7H1A6-F1
#
_entry.id   AF-A0A2E7H1A6-F1
#
_cell.length_a   1.000
_cell.length_b   1.000
_cell.length_c   1.000
_cell.angle_alpha   90.00
_cell.angle_beta   90.00
_cell.angle_gamma   90.00
#
_symmetry.space_group_name_H-M   'P 1'
#
loop_
_entity.id
_entity.type
_entity.pdbx_description
1 polymer ?
#
loop_
_entity_poly.entity_id
_entity_poly.type
_entity_poly.pdbx_seq_one_letter_code
_entity_poly.pdbx_strand_id
1 'polypeptide(L)'
;IRVFSDGGYTLVERKEFTIHSANKIHSSKAVSPARESIEILEAVAKKPVRFKINNPPTNHDAWVGIYPPNASDQDHGAENNRWKWLRNIDVNNASFPKRAAGPWSIRVFSNGGHALHERRDFDVSPPEPRDPAAVQSTRGSAKIALVIGMILLAPSIPLFIIGLGEGLSDSMTSATLEVEDSDGRGDLGWGIYIEGSLVDYNSNGIYDHCENIFVNATHSGSWVSDPWTWEQKVNPPDESRQVFDDYCGHTDPVEERHHEGRMLIKIGQACHGCMAGTTTITIQNQNGDGLSMWIQNEEKKEILGMLIPGAIFMGIGAFTFVVALGTLLNTGFKSNAPSSSKRSAVAAMSVGTVLGAGSTSTNLEVLSFNHRQPVRFKITNPPQHNNAWVGLYPANADDRDHGDRWHYLRDIDVSNATLPGQEQGRWSLRLFSDGGYTLHQRVDVELRADNNEEIWMKDAELEDLRLKGMVPDHRNNFTKKITTGKIVAQHKVGNLTRFETADTTYLVYDHELQQGSATQNPFWEAN
;
A
#
# COMPACT_ATOMS: atom_id res chain seq x y z
N ILE A 1 -26.68 -65.00 -13.38
CA ILE A 1 -27.95 -64.61 -12.72
C ILE A 1 -28.79 -65.87 -12.53
N ARG A 2 -29.55 -65.97 -11.43
CA ARG A 2 -30.47 -67.09 -11.16
C ARG A 2 -31.87 -66.55 -10.85
N VAL A 3 -32.90 -67.14 -11.46
CA VAL A 3 -34.32 -66.77 -11.26
C VAL A 3 -35.05 -67.97 -10.65
N PHE A 4 -35.83 -67.71 -9.60
CA PHE A 4 -36.58 -68.70 -8.83
C PHE A 4 -38.08 -68.35 -8.86
N SER A 5 -38.96 -69.32 -9.04
CA SER A 5 -40.40 -69.07 -9.24
C SER A 5 -41.26 -69.11 -7.97
N ASP A 6 -40.73 -69.57 -6.84
CA ASP A 6 -41.54 -69.90 -5.65
C ASP A 6 -40.90 -69.51 -4.32
N GLY A 7 -40.40 -68.27 -4.21
CA GLY A 7 -39.84 -67.77 -2.95
C GLY A 7 -38.44 -68.32 -2.62
N GLY A 8 -37.79 -69.00 -3.58
CA GLY A 8 -36.35 -69.27 -3.54
C GLY A 8 -35.94 -70.75 -3.56
N TYR A 9 -36.88 -71.69 -3.69
CA TYR A 9 -36.56 -73.13 -3.56
C TYR A 9 -36.48 -73.86 -4.90
N THR A 10 -37.13 -73.36 -5.95
CA THR A 10 -37.10 -73.99 -7.28
C THR A 10 -36.42 -73.07 -8.31
N LEU A 11 -35.25 -73.49 -8.82
CA LEU A 11 -34.47 -72.76 -9.83
C LEU A 11 -35.09 -72.97 -11.22
N VAL A 12 -35.61 -71.91 -11.82
CA VAL A 12 -36.29 -71.99 -13.13
C VAL A 12 -35.35 -71.63 -14.27
N GLU A 13 -34.47 -70.66 -14.06
CA GLU A 13 -33.53 -70.25 -15.09
C GLU A 13 -32.19 -69.90 -14.47
N ARG A 14 -31.12 -70.49 -15.04
CA ARG A 14 -29.74 -70.13 -14.73
C ARG A 14 -29.10 -69.62 -16.02
N LYS A 15 -28.69 -68.35 -15.99
CA LYS A 15 -27.87 -67.77 -17.04
C LYS A 15 -26.48 -67.49 -16.46
N GLU A 16 -25.51 -68.27 -16.90
CA GLU A 16 -24.10 -68.04 -16.59
C GLU A 16 -23.54 -67.03 -17.58
N PHE A 17 -22.79 -66.07 -17.06
CA PHE A 17 -22.04 -65.13 -17.87
C PHE A 17 -20.69 -64.91 -17.21
N THR A 18 -19.66 -64.79 -18.04
CA THR A 18 -18.29 -64.53 -17.62
C THR A 18 -18.05 -63.04 -17.74
N ILE A 19 -17.71 -62.38 -16.63
CA ILE A 19 -17.26 -60.98 -16.67
C ILE A 19 -15.78 -60.99 -17.03
N HIS A 20 -15.46 -60.60 -18.27
CA HIS A 20 -14.08 -60.36 -18.65
C HIS A 20 -13.66 -58.96 -18.16
N SER A 21 -12.55 -58.89 -17.43
CA SER A 21 -11.86 -57.61 -17.19
C SER A 21 -11.42 -57.08 -18.57
N ALA A 22 -11.94 -55.92 -18.97
CA ALA A 22 -11.62 -55.30 -20.25
C ALA A 22 -10.22 -54.70 -20.20
N ASN A 23 -9.21 -55.56 -20.19
CA ASN A 23 -7.82 -55.20 -20.38
C ASN A 23 -7.10 -56.30 -21.17
N LYS A 24 -7.41 -56.44 -22.47
CA LYS A 24 -6.37 -56.63 -23.49
C LYS A 24 -6.89 -56.52 -24.93
N ILE A 25 -6.27 -55.57 -25.61
CA ILE A 25 -5.98 -55.42 -27.04
C ILE A 25 -6.06 -56.72 -27.84
N HIS A 26 -6.92 -56.76 -28.86
CA HIS A 26 -6.62 -57.39 -30.15
C HIS A 26 -7.17 -56.53 -31.30
N SER A 27 -6.24 -56.18 -32.18
CA SER A 27 -6.40 -55.33 -33.36
C SER A 27 -7.26 -56.02 -34.42
N SER A 28 -8.31 -55.35 -34.91
CA SER A 28 -8.63 -55.27 -36.34
C SER A 28 -9.72 -54.23 -36.60
N LYS A 29 -9.52 -53.46 -37.68
CA LYS A 29 -10.32 -52.33 -38.22
C LYS A 29 -10.29 -51.03 -37.43
N ALA A 30 -9.51 -50.09 -37.97
CA ALA A 30 -9.44 -48.70 -37.56
C ALA A 30 -10.82 -48.02 -37.69
N VAL A 31 -11.49 -47.87 -36.57
CA VAL A 31 -12.40 -46.76 -36.28
C VAL A 31 -11.56 -45.79 -35.46
N SER A 32 -11.43 -44.54 -35.90
CA SER A 32 -10.71 -43.50 -35.17
C SER A 32 -11.19 -43.45 -33.70
N PRO A 33 -10.29 -43.37 -32.71
CA PRO A 33 -10.70 -43.31 -31.32
C PRO A 33 -11.55 -42.06 -31.10
N ALA A 34 -12.75 -42.24 -30.56
CA ALA A 34 -13.57 -41.13 -30.08
C ALA A 34 -12.75 -40.32 -29.07
N ARG A 35 -12.57 -39.01 -29.30
CA ARG A 35 -11.90 -38.11 -28.35
C ARG A 35 -12.64 -38.19 -27.02
N GLU A 36 -11.90 -38.31 -25.91
CA GLU A 36 -12.48 -38.21 -24.56
C GLU A 36 -13.22 -36.88 -24.43
N SER A 37 -14.44 -36.90 -23.90
CA SER A 37 -15.30 -35.73 -23.69
C SER A 37 -14.72 -34.71 -22.71
N ILE A 38 -13.99 -35.16 -21.68
CA ILE A 38 -13.23 -34.31 -20.74
C ILE A 38 -11.82 -34.88 -20.60
N GLU A 39 -10.83 -34.07 -20.93
CA GLU A 39 -9.41 -34.42 -20.89
C GLU A 39 -8.71 -33.66 -19.74
N ILE A 40 -8.05 -34.38 -18.84
CA ILE A 40 -7.30 -33.78 -17.73
C ILE A 40 -5.89 -33.47 -18.21
N LEU A 41 -5.52 -32.19 -18.22
CA LEU A 41 -4.22 -31.71 -18.70
C LEU A 41 -3.17 -31.69 -17.58
N GLU A 42 -3.58 -31.32 -16.36
CA GLU A 42 -2.69 -31.30 -15.19
C GLU A 42 -3.51 -31.48 -13.90
N ALA A 43 -3.12 -32.44 -13.06
CA ALA A 43 -3.74 -32.73 -11.77
C ALA A 43 -2.68 -33.08 -10.72
N VAL A 44 -1.97 -32.06 -10.23
CA VAL A 44 -0.92 -32.21 -9.21
C VAL A 44 -1.26 -31.36 -7.99
N ALA A 45 -1.10 -31.93 -6.81
CA ALA A 45 -1.37 -31.22 -5.56
C ALA A 45 -0.54 -29.93 -5.47
N LYS A 46 -1.16 -28.87 -4.95
CA LYS A 46 -0.60 -27.49 -4.87
C LYS A 46 -0.50 -26.74 -6.21
N LYS A 47 -0.89 -27.34 -7.34
CA LYS A 47 -1.06 -26.65 -8.63
C LYS A 47 -2.53 -26.57 -9.03
N PRO A 48 -2.95 -25.62 -9.89
CA PRO A 48 -4.29 -25.61 -10.46
C PRO A 48 -4.59 -26.91 -11.22
N VAL A 49 -5.83 -27.40 -11.13
CA VAL A 49 -6.29 -28.53 -11.95
C VAL A 49 -6.68 -27.98 -13.31
N ARG A 50 -5.98 -28.41 -14.37
CA ARG A 50 -6.25 -27.98 -15.75
C ARG A 50 -6.92 -29.09 -16.54
N PHE A 51 -7.89 -28.72 -17.37
CA PHE A 51 -8.68 -29.65 -18.14
C PHE A 51 -9.22 -29.01 -19.42
N LYS A 52 -9.67 -29.87 -20.33
CA LYS A 52 -10.31 -29.51 -21.59
C LYS A 52 -11.63 -30.25 -21.72
N ILE A 53 -12.65 -29.56 -22.24
CA ILE A 53 -13.96 -30.15 -22.56
C ILE A 53 -14.07 -30.25 -24.08
N ASN A 54 -14.12 -31.47 -24.60
CA ASN A 54 -14.35 -31.75 -26.01
C ASN A 54 -15.88 -31.84 -26.25
N ASN A 55 -16.37 -31.11 -27.26
CA ASN A 55 -17.81 -31.01 -27.60
C ASN A 55 -18.66 -30.50 -26.42
N PRO A 56 -18.39 -29.28 -25.89
CA PRO A 56 -19.19 -28.73 -24.81
C PRO A 56 -20.66 -28.56 -25.21
N PRO A 57 -21.60 -28.65 -24.26
CA PRO A 57 -23.00 -28.34 -24.51
C PRO A 57 -23.16 -26.91 -25.02
N THR A 58 -24.07 -26.71 -25.97
CA THR A 58 -24.29 -25.41 -26.65
C THR A 58 -25.21 -24.46 -25.89
N ASN A 59 -25.81 -24.91 -24.79
CA ASN A 59 -26.67 -24.09 -23.96
C ASN A 59 -25.86 -22.98 -23.28
N HIS A 60 -26.36 -21.74 -23.35
CA HIS A 60 -25.72 -20.57 -22.74
C HIS A 60 -25.58 -20.70 -21.22
N ASP A 61 -26.47 -21.45 -20.57
CA ASP A 61 -26.44 -21.71 -19.13
C ASP A 61 -25.77 -23.04 -18.78
N ALA A 62 -24.96 -23.61 -19.67
CA ALA A 62 -24.12 -24.73 -19.29
C ALA A 62 -22.99 -24.30 -18.36
N TRP A 63 -22.64 -25.16 -17.40
CA TRP A 63 -21.60 -24.91 -16.41
C TRP A 63 -20.83 -26.17 -16.06
N VAL A 64 -19.65 -26.01 -15.48
CA VAL A 64 -18.77 -27.10 -15.06
C VAL A 64 -18.41 -26.96 -13.59
N GLY A 65 -18.37 -28.07 -12.86
CA GLY A 65 -17.95 -28.13 -11.46
C GLY A 65 -16.87 -29.18 -11.21
N ILE A 66 -16.11 -28.99 -10.13
CA ILE A 66 -15.14 -29.95 -9.59
C ILE A 66 -15.58 -30.39 -8.18
N TYR A 67 -15.68 -31.70 -7.99
CA TYR A 67 -16.33 -32.31 -6.83
C TYR A 67 -15.38 -33.27 -6.09
N PRO A 68 -15.40 -33.28 -4.75
CA PRO A 68 -14.78 -34.33 -3.97
C PRO A 68 -15.52 -35.66 -4.20
N PRO A 69 -14.92 -36.81 -3.82
CA PRO A 69 -15.56 -38.09 -3.98
C PRO A 69 -16.88 -38.10 -3.21
N ASN A 70 -17.92 -38.67 -3.81
CA ASN A 70 -19.26 -38.82 -3.24
C ASN A 70 -20.09 -37.54 -3.01
N ALA A 71 -19.60 -36.35 -3.42
CA ALA A 71 -20.45 -35.16 -3.38
C ALA A 71 -21.61 -35.25 -4.38
N SER A 72 -22.78 -34.77 -3.95
CA SER A 72 -23.97 -34.59 -4.78
C SER A 72 -23.74 -33.53 -5.85
N ASP A 73 -24.42 -33.63 -7.00
CA ASP A 73 -24.40 -32.60 -8.06
C ASP A 73 -24.95 -31.24 -7.59
N GLN A 74 -25.68 -31.23 -6.47
CA GLN A 74 -26.20 -30.02 -5.83
C GLN A 74 -25.13 -29.32 -4.96
N ASP A 75 -24.08 -30.03 -4.55
CA ASP A 75 -23.02 -29.49 -3.67
C ASP A 75 -21.87 -28.89 -4.49
N HIS A 76 -22.19 -27.90 -5.33
CA HIS A 76 -21.19 -27.26 -6.19
C HIS A 76 -20.47 -26.08 -5.53
N GLY A 77 -20.97 -25.53 -4.42
CA GLY A 77 -20.28 -24.47 -3.63
C GLY A 77 -20.12 -23.14 -4.35
N ALA A 78 -19.10 -22.36 -3.96
CA ALA A 78 -18.89 -21.01 -4.49
C ALA A 78 -18.37 -20.99 -5.95
N GLU A 79 -18.86 -20.02 -6.72
CA GLU A 79 -18.42 -19.75 -8.09
C GLU A 79 -16.92 -19.43 -8.11
N ASN A 80 -16.24 -19.78 -9.20
CA ASN A 80 -14.78 -19.66 -9.41
C ASN A 80 -13.89 -20.53 -8.51
N ASN A 81 -14.40 -21.01 -7.38
CA ASN A 81 -13.71 -22.01 -6.57
C ASN A 81 -14.06 -23.42 -7.05
N ARG A 82 -15.33 -23.82 -7.00
CA ARG A 82 -15.75 -25.21 -7.28
C ARG A 82 -16.61 -25.36 -8.55
N TRP A 83 -17.09 -24.27 -9.14
CA TRP A 83 -17.81 -24.30 -10.41
C TRP A 83 -17.66 -23.00 -11.21
N LYS A 84 -17.91 -23.06 -12.53
CA LYS A 84 -17.83 -21.93 -13.48
C LYS A 84 -18.82 -22.12 -14.63
N TRP A 85 -19.39 -21.03 -15.15
CA TRP A 85 -20.14 -21.04 -16.41
C TRP A 85 -19.23 -21.34 -17.60
N LEU A 86 -19.68 -22.18 -18.54
CA LEU A 86 -18.90 -22.52 -19.74
C LEU A 86 -18.62 -21.29 -20.62
N ARG A 87 -19.58 -20.35 -20.69
CA ARG A 87 -19.45 -19.08 -21.42
C ARG A 87 -18.33 -18.15 -20.89
N ASN A 88 -17.89 -18.36 -19.64
CA ASN A 88 -16.91 -17.50 -18.97
C ASN A 88 -15.50 -18.11 -18.94
N ILE A 89 -15.28 -19.26 -19.59
CA ILE A 89 -14.00 -19.96 -19.58
C ILE A 89 -13.59 -20.39 -20.99
N ASP A 90 -12.28 -20.52 -21.20
CA ASP A 90 -11.77 -21.25 -22.36
C ASP A 90 -11.90 -22.76 -22.12
N VAL A 91 -12.89 -23.39 -22.75
CA VAL A 91 -13.15 -24.83 -22.67
C VAL A 91 -11.98 -25.70 -23.16
N ASN A 92 -11.03 -25.14 -23.91
CA ASN A 92 -9.84 -25.87 -24.36
C ASN A 92 -8.71 -25.88 -23.33
N ASN A 93 -8.75 -24.99 -22.33
CA ASN A 93 -7.70 -24.84 -21.32
C ASN A 93 -8.29 -24.29 -20.01
N ALA A 94 -9.36 -24.91 -19.52
CA ALA A 94 -10.04 -24.51 -18.31
C ALA A 94 -9.24 -24.91 -17.07
N SER A 95 -9.44 -24.18 -15.97
CA SER A 95 -8.77 -24.51 -14.71
C SER A 95 -9.59 -24.22 -13.46
N PHE A 96 -9.38 -25.06 -12.44
CA PHE A 96 -9.82 -24.84 -11.07
C PHE A 96 -8.64 -24.63 -10.13
N PRO A 97 -8.82 -23.90 -9.01
CA PRO A 97 -7.79 -23.71 -8.00
C PRO A 97 -7.22 -25.04 -7.47
N LYS A 98 -6.04 -24.96 -6.85
CA LYS A 98 -5.30 -26.11 -6.31
C LYS A 98 -6.16 -27.02 -5.42
N ARG A 99 -5.99 -28.33 -5.58
CA ARG A 99 -6.70 -29.37 -4.82
C ARG A 99 -5.76 -30.22 -3.96
N ALA A 100 -6.33 -30.80 -2.92
CA ALA A 100 -5.66 -31.82 -2.13
C ALA A 100 -5.44 -33.08 -2.97
N ALA A 101 -4.38 -33.81 -2.67
CA ALA A 101 -4.13 -35.10 -3.31
C ALA A 101 -5.28 -36.09 -3.00
N GLY A 102 -5.61 -36.95 -3.96
CA GLY A 102 -6.71 -37.90 -3.85
C GLY A 102 -7.72 -37.79 -5.00
N PRO A 103 -8.86 -38.50 -4.90
CA PRO A 103 -9.83 -38.59 -5.98
C PRO A 103 -10.68 -37.31 -6.11
N TRP A 104 -11.00 -36.94 -7.33
CA TRP A 104 -11.84 -35.80 -7.69
C TRP A 104 -12.66 -36.11 -8.95
N SER A 105 -13.68 -35.29 -9.20
CA SER A 105 -14.58 -35.45 -10.34
C SER A 105 -14.84 -34.11 -11.02
N ILE A 106 -14.65 -34.01 -12.34
CA ILE A 106 -15.15 -32.89 -13.15
C ILE A 106 -16.50 -33.29 -13.71
N ARG A 107 -17.51 -32.43 -13.54
CA ARG A 107 -18.88 -32.65 -14.01
C ARG A 107 -19.36 -31.46 -14.80
N VAL A 108 -19.82 -31.69 -16.02
CA VAL A 108 -20.37 -30.66 -16.92
C VAL A 108 -21.89 -30.81 -16.91
N PHE A 109 -22.61 -29.70 -16.80
CA PHE A 109 -24.06 -29.64 -16.78
C PHE A 109 -24.56 -28.89 -18.01
N SER A 110 -25.60 -29.43 -18.63
CA SER A 110 -26.10 -28.99 -19.94
C SER A 110 -27.00 -27.75 -19.88
N ASN A 111 -27.39 -27.30 -18.69
CA ASN A 111 -28.28 -26.16 -18.46
C ASN A 111 -28.00 -25.51 -17.09
N GLY A 112 -28.70 -24.43 -16.76
CA GLY A 112 -28.57 -23.72 -15.48
C GLY A 112 -29.03 -24.53 -14.25
N GLY A 113 -29.48 -25.77 -14.44
CA GLY A 113 -29.77 -26.73 -13.38
C GLY A 113 -28.69 -27.82 -13.31
N HIS A 114 -29.05 -29.00 -12.79
CA HIS A 114 -28.12 -30.10 -12.52
C HIS A 114 -28.27 -31.25 -13.52
N ALA A 115 -28.66 -30.94 -14.77
CA ALA A 115 -28.75 -31.94 -15.84
C ALA A 115 -27.35 -32.32 -16.32
N LEU A 116 -26.79 -33.39 -15.75
CA LEU A 116 -25.45 -33.88 -16.03
C LEU A 116 -25.29 -34.20 -17.53
N HIS A 117 -24.37 -33.50 -18.17
CA HIS A 117 -23.96 -33.73 -19.55
C HIS A 117 -22.83 -34.76 -19.60
N GLU A 118 -21.81 -34.58 -18.77
CA GLU A 118 -20.61 -35.41 -18.78
C GLU A 118 -19.93 -35.42 -17.41
N ARG A 119 -19.27 -36.53 -17.06
CA ARG A 119 -18.51 -36.66 -15.82
C ARG A 119 -17.19 -37.39 -16.06
N ARG A 120 -16.11 -36.86 -15.50
CA ARG A 120 -14.78 -37.48 -15.50
C ARG A 120 -14.20 -37.51 -14.09
N ASP A 121 -13.94 -38.72 -13.61
CA ASP A 121 -13.26 -38.95 -12.34
C ASP A 121 -11.74 -39.07 -12.59
N PHE A 122 -10.93 -38.50 -11.70
CA PHE A 122 -9.48 -38.43 -11.81
C PHE A 122 -8.83 -38.30 -10.43
N ASP A 123 -7.54 -38.62 -10.34
CA ASP A 123 -6.76 -38.45 -9.11
C ASP A 123 -5.81 -37.26 -9.22
N VAL A 124 -5.72 -36.48 -8.15
CA VAL A 124 -4.70 -35.43 -7.98
C VAL A 124 -3.47 -36.07 -7.35
N SER A 125 -2.38 -36.12 -8.11
CA SER A 125 -1.12 -36.75 -7.68
C SER A 125 -0.40 -35.91 -6.62
N PRO A 126 0.27 -36.55 -5.63
CA PRO A 126 1.16 -35.84 -4.71
C PRO A 126 2.33 -35.19 -5.47
N PRO A 127 2.93 -34.10 -4.94
CA PRO A 127 4.09 -33.49 -5.57
C PRO A 127 5.28 -34.45 -5.52
N GLU A 128 6.00 -34.58 -6.62
CA GLU A 128 7.18 -35.45 -6.72
C GLU A 128 8.23 -35.10 -5.63
N PRO A 129 8.89 -36.11 -5.00
CA PRO A 129 9.94 -35.85 -4.02
C PRO A 129 11.10 -35.09 -4.67
N ARG A 130 11.42 -33.90 -4.15
CA ARG A 130 12.57 -33.13 -4.63
C ARG A 130 13.87 -33.81 -4.20
N ASP A 131 14.77 -34.06 -5.15
CA ASP A 131 16.11 -34.60 -4.90
C ASP A 131 16.85 -33.75 -3.85
N PRO A 132 17.26 -34.34 -2.71
CA PRO A 132 17.95 -33.61 -1.64
C PRO A 132 19.27 -32.96 -2.07
N ALA A 133 19.98 -33.54 -3.06
CA ALA A 133 21.24 -32.99 -3.55
C ALA A 133 21.02 -31.70 -4.37
N ALA A 134 19.98 -31.69 -5.22
CA ALA A 134 19.58 -30.52 -5.99
C ALA A 134 19.13 -29.37 -5.05
N VAL A 135 18.35 -29.69 -4.02
CA VAL A 135 17.88 -28.71 -3.03
C VAL A 135 19.03 -28.05 -2.26
N GLN A 136 20.06 -28.81 -1.91
CA GLN A 136 21.22 -28.30 -1.17
C GLN A 136 22.10 -27.38 -2.03
N SER A 137 22.28 -27.71 -3.32
CA SER A 137 22.98 -26.88 -4.31
C SER A 137 22.25 -25.55 -4.53
N THR A 138 20.95 -25.58 -4.81
CA THR A 138 20.11 -24.39 -5.00
C THR A 138 20.12 -23.48 -3.76
N ARG A 139 20.15 -24.07 -2.56
CA ARG A 139 20.24 -23.32 -1.31
C ARG A 139 21.59 -22.61 -1.12
N GLY A 140 22.69 -23.20 -1.60
CA GLY A 140 24.02 -22.58 -1.59
C GLY A 140 24.04 -21.32 -2.46
N SER A 141 23.57 -21.43 -3.69
CA SER A 141 23.48 -20.29 -4.63
C SER A 141 22.55 -19.19 -4.13
N ALA A 142 21.41 -19.55 -3.53
CA ALA A 142 20.46 -18.58 -2.98
C ALA A 142 21.05 -17.76 -1.81
N LYS A 143 21.92 -18.35 -0.97
CA LYS A 143 22.59 -17.60 0.10
C LYS A 143 23.55 -16.54 -0.45
N ILE A 144 24.31 -16.88 -1.49
CA ILE A 144 25.25 -15.95 -2.13
C ILE A 144 24.48 -14.80 -2.79
N ALA A 145 23.41 -15.10 -3.52
CA ALA A 145 22.55 -14.11 -4.15
C ALA A 145 21.87 -13.17 -3.13
N LEU A 146 21.47 -13.68 -1.96
CA LEU A 146 20.92 -12.86 -0.88
C LEU A 146 21.93 -11.81 -0.38
N VAL A 147 23.20 -12.21 -0.20
CA VAL A 147 24.27 -11.31 0.24
C VAL A 147 24.56 -10.24 -0.83
N ILE A 148 24.62 -10.63 -2.11
CA ILE A 148 24.80 -9.70 -3.23
C ILE A 148 23.64 -8.69 -3.30
N GLY A 149 22.39 -9.15 -3.15
CA GLY A 149 21.22 -8.28 -3.13
C GLY A 149 21.28 -7.24 -2.00
N MET A 150 21.68 -7.65 -0.80
CA MET A 150 21.84 -6.73 0.35
C MET A 150 22.94 -5.69 0.12
N ILE A 151 24.08 -6.10 -0.47
CA ILE A 151 25.20 -5.19 -0.78
C ILE A 151 24.79 -4.16 -1.84
N LEU A 152 23.99 -4.55 -2.84
CA LEU A 152 23.51 -3.63 -3.88
C LEU A 152 22.42 -2.67 -3.35
N LEU A 153 21.58 -3.11 -2.40
CA LEU A 153 20.51 -2.28 -1.84
C LEU A 153 21.01 -1.22 -0.85
N ALA A 154 22.03 -1.52 -0.04
CA ALA A 154 22.53 -0.62 1.00
C ALA A 154 22.95 0.79 0.51
N PRO A 155 23.72 0.94 -0.60
CA PRO A 155 24.03 2.26 -1.16
C PRO A 155 22.89 2.81 -2.04
N SER A 156 22.04 1.95 -2.62
CA SER A 156 20.99 2.38 -3.56
C SER A 156 19.85 3.15 -2.89
N ILE A 157 19.51 2.83 -1.64
CA ILE A 157 18.42 3.50 -0.91
C ILE A 157 18.77 4.97 -0.62
N PRO A 158 19.94 5.33 -0.06
CA PRO A 158 20.35 6.73 0.07
C PRO A 158 20.39 7.48 -1.27
N LEU A 159 20.96 6.86 -2.31
CA LEU A 159 21.11 7.48 -3.63
C LEU A 159 19.74 7.71 -4.32
N PHE A 160 18.76 6.82 -4.08
CA PHE A 160 17.41 6.94 -4.62
C PHE A 160 16.56 7.96 -3.84
N ILE A 161 16.70 8.04 -2.51
CA ILE A 161 15.99 9.03 -1.69
C ILE A 161 16.47 10.45 -1.99
N ILE A 162 17.80 10.64 -2.13
CA ILE A 162 18.39 11.94 -2.50
C ILE A 162 17.90 12.39 -3.89
N GLY A 163 17.63 11.46 -4.80
CA GLY A 163 17.11 11.74 -6.14
C GLY A 163 15.60 11.96 -6.24
N LEU A 164 14.83 11.76 -5.16
CA LEU A 164 13.36 11.89 -5.14
C LEU A 164 12.83 13.17 -4.45
N GLY A 165 13.69 13.93 -3.76
CA GLY A 165 13.30 15.23 -3.20
C GLY A 165 13.21 16.29 -4.29
N GLU A 166 12.34 17.30 -4.12
CA GLU A 166 12.20 18.49 -4.97
C GLU A 166 13.48 19.39 -5.01
N GLY A 167 14.61 18.87 -4.51
CA GLY A 167 15.85 19.58 -4.27
C GLY A 167 15.76 20.61 -3.14
N LEU A 168 14.62 20.74 -2.46
CA LEU A 168 14.38 21.72 -1.39
C LEU A 168 14.52 21.08 -0.01
N SER A 169 15.21 21.76 0.91
CA SER A 169 15.43 21.31 2.30
C SER A 169 14.27 21.67 3.23
N ASP A 170 14.24 21.08 4.44
CA ASP A 170 13.29 21.43 5.50
C ASP A 170 13.52 22.87 6.02
N SER A 171 12.51 23.47 6.64
CA SER A 171 12.59 24.82 7.24
C SER A 171 13.73 24.92 8.26
N MET A 172 14.62 25.90 8.10
CA MET A 172 15.74 26.17 9.02
C MET A 172 16.03 27.67 9.15
N THR A 173 16.67 28.10 10.23
CA THR A 173 17.09 29.51 10.44
C THR A 173 18.57 29.75 10.11
N SER A 174 19.34 28.68 10.01
CA SER A 174 20.76 28.68 9.68
C SER A 174 21.15 27.34 9.05
N ALA A 175 22.08 27.35 8.11
CA ALA A 175 22.59 26.16 7.46
C ALA A 175 24.12 26.21 7.33
N THR A 176 24.76 25.05 7.40
CA THR A 176 26.16 24.88 7.04
C THR A 176 26.24 23.78 6.01
N LEU A 177 26.72 24.10 4.81
CA LEU A 177 26.67 23.25 3.62
C LEU A 177 28.07 23.07 3.06
N GLU A 178 28.40 21.87 2.62
CA GLU A 178 29.68 21.58 1.94
C GLU A 178 29.52 21.72 0.42
N VAL A 179 30.49 22.39 -0.21
CA VAL A 179 30.61 22.54 -1.66
C VAL A 179 31.55 21.46 -2.18
N GLU A 180 31.11 20.68 -3.16
CA GLU A 180 31.92 19.69 -3.89
C GLU A 180 32.17 20.18 -5.33
N ASP A 181 33.11 21.10 -5.52
CA ASP A 181 33.48 21.62 -6.85
C ASP A 181 34.34 20.59 -7.63
N SER A 182 33.66 19.72 -8.38
CA SER A 182 34.29 18.59 -9.09
C SER A 182 35.01 18.99 -10.37
N ASP A 183 34.60 20.07 -11.03
CA ASP A 183 35.15 20.52 -12.31
C ASP A 183 36.13 21.72 -12.17
N GLY A 184 36.24 22.28 -10.97
CA GLY A 184 37.14 23.38 -10.64
C GLY A 184 36.70 24.71 -11.21
N ARG A 185 35.42 24.85 -11.58
CA ARG A 185 34.84 26.08 -12.16
C ARG A 185 33.91 26.81 -11.20
N GLY A 186 33.80 26.31 -9.97
CA GLY A 186 32.88 26.80 -8.96
C GLY A 186 31.49 26.17 -9.07
N ASP A 187 30.78 26.13 -7.96
CA ASP A 187 29.43 25.57 -7.82
C ASP A 187 28.35 26.59 -8.19
N LEU A 188 27.21 26.14 -8.71
CA LEU A 188 26.05 27.01 -8.96
C LEU A 188 25.42 27.53 -7.66
N GLY A 189 25.80 26.99 -6.51
CA GLY A 189 25.41 27.45 -5.20
C GLY A 189 23.99 27.01 -4.83
N TRP A 190 23.37 27.79 -3.95
CA TRP A 190 22.07 27.45 -3.39
C TRP A 190 21.05 28.58 -3.48
N GLY A 191 19.86 28.26 -3.98
CA GLY A 191 18.70 29.14 -3.94
C GLY A 191 18.11 29.19 -2.54
N ILE A 192 17.88 30.41 -2.04
CA ILE A 192 17.31 30.65 -0.73
C ILE A 192 15.87 31.09 -0.89
N TYR A 193 14.96 30.38 -0.23
CA TYR A 193 13.52 30.61 -0.27
C TYR A 193 13.01 30.96 1.13
N ILE A 194 12.00 31.81 1.18
CA ILE A 194 11.26 32.14 2.40
C ILE A 194 9.76 32.03 2.15
N GLU A 195 8.99 31.89 3.23
CA GLU A 195 7.54 32.00 3.15
C GLU A 195 7.14 33.46 2.91
N GLY A 196 6.35 33.71 1.87
CA GLY A 196 5.98 35.07 1.50
C GLY A 196 4.95 35.15 0.38
N SER A 197 4.53 36.37 0.08
CA SER A 197 3.64 36.69 -1.05
C SER A 197 4.24 37.78 -1.93
N LEU A 198 3.92 37.78 -3.22
CA LEU A 198 4.31 38.80 -4.20
C LEU A 198 3.44 40.06 -4.08
N VAL A 199 3.46 40.68 -2.90
CA VAL A 199 2.72 41.91 -2.61
C VAL A 199 3.72 42.98 -2.15
N ASP A 200 3.49 44.22 -2.57
CA ASP A 200 4.14 45.43 -2.08
C ASP A 200 3.02 46.31 -1.48
N TYR A 201 2.69 46.08 -0.21
CA TYR A 201 1.58 46.74 0.47
C TYR A 201 1.83 48.23 0.70
N ASN A 202 3.10 48.62 0.85
CA ASN A 202 3.47 50.01 1.16
C ASN A 202 3.87 50.82 -0.09
N SER A 203 3.88 50.19 -1.27
CA SER A 203 4.18 50.78 -2.58
C SER A 203 5.54 51.49 -2.64
N ASN A 204 6.53 50.97 -1.92
CA ASN A 204 7.89 51.53 -1.93
C ASN A 204 8.78 50.95 -3.05
N GLY A 205 8.26 50.03 -3.86
CA GLY A 205 8.99 49.38 -4.94
C GLY A 205 9.82 48.17 -4.49
N ILE A 206 9.59 47.67 -3.29
CA ILE A 206 10.17 46.44 -2.73
C ILE A 206 9.01 45.55 -2.29
N TYR A 207 9.05 44.27 -2.64
CA TYR A 207 8.02 43.35 -2.15
C TYR A 207 8.16 43.15 -0.63
N ASP A 208 7.03 43.03 0.08
CA ASP A 208 7.01 42.96 1.55
C ASP A 208 7.82 41.77 2.10
N HIS A 209 7.92 40.66 1.34
CA HIS A 209 8.74 39.51 1.73
C HIS A 209 10.25 39.79 1.71
N CYS A 210 10.68 40.81 0.98
CA CYS A 210 12.06 41.31 0.93
C CYS A 210 12.33 42.40 1.97
N GLU A 211 11.31 42.86 2.69
CA GLU A 211 11.50 43.88 3.71
C GLU A 211 11.92 43.27 5.04
N ASN A 212 12.83 43.96 5.74
CA ASN A 212 13.23 43.62 7.11
C ASN A 212 13.86 42.23 7.26
N ILE A 213 14.38 41.64 6.19
CA ILE A 213 15.16 40.39 6.19
C ILE A 213 16.64 40.69 5.96
N PHE A 214 17.49 39.99 6.68
CA PHE A 214 18.94 40.08 6.57
C PHE A 214 19.50 38.67 6.40
N VAL A 215 20.00 38.36 5.20
CA VAL A 215 20.68 37.10 4.92
C VAL A 215 22.18 37.35 4.99
N ASN A 216 22.88 36.52 5.76
CA ASN A 216 24.34 36.53 5.82
C ASN A 216 24.88 35.15 5.45
N ALA A 217 25.69 35.10 4.41
CA ALA A 217 26.38 33.90 3.95
C ALA A 217 27.90 34.12 3.86
N THR A 218 28.67 33.19 4.42
CA THR A 218 30.15 33.18 4.32
C THR A 218 30.64 31.83 3.83
N HIS A 219 31.83 31.80 3.22
CA HIS A 219 32.41 30.59 2.64
C HIS A 219 33.90 30.47 2.98
N SER A 220 34.34 29.25 3.34
CA SER A 220 35.72 28.99 3.76
C SER A 220 36.69 28.62 2.64
N GLY A 221 36.19 28.33 1.44
CA GLY A 221 36.97 27.93 0.27
C GLY A 221 37.33 29.09 -0.66
N SER A 222 38.09 28.77 -1.70
CA SER A 222 38.37 29.67 -2.82
C SER A 222 37.08 29.96 -3.61
N TRP A 223 37.12 30.96 -4.48
CA TRP A 223 35.96 31.27 -5.33
C TRP A 223 36.40 31.78 -6.71
N VAL A 224 35.51 31.65 -7.69
CA VAL A 224 35.72 32.09 -9.07
C VAL A 224 34.89 33.35 -9.32
N SER A 225 35.54 34.44 -9.75
CA SER A 225 34.81 35.59 -10.28
C SER A 225 34.40 35.30 -11.73
N ASP A 226 33.16 35.68 -12.09
CA ASP A 226 32.56 35.42 -13.41
C ASP A 226 32.63 33.94 -13.83
N PRO A 227 32.13 33.02 -12.97
CA PRO A 227 32.19 31.58 -13.20
C PRO A 227 31.50 31.18 -14.51
N TRP A 228 31.97 30.09 -15.12
CA TRP A 228 31.52 29.57 -16.42
C TRP A 228 31.63 30.53 -17.61
N THR A 229 32.41 31.61 -17.47
CA THR A 229 32.78 32.51 -18.57
C THR A 229 34.24 32.32 -18.99
N TRP A 230 34.64 32.93 -20.10
CA TRP A 230 36.02 32.93 -20.57
C TRP A 230 36.93 33.90 -19.79
N GLU A 231 36.35 34.78 -18.96
CA GLU A 231 37.07 35.75 -18.10
C GLU A 231 37.26 35.24 -16.66
N GLN A 232 36.94 33.97 -16.40
CA GLN A 232 37.00 33.37 -15.06
C GLN A 232 38.35 33.57 -14.37
N LYS A 233 38.32 33.98 -13.09
CA LYS A 233 39.51 34.14 -12.27
C LYS A 233 39.31 33.53 -10.89
N VAL A 234 40.21 32.64 -10.52
CA VAL A 234 40.26 32.03 -9.19
C VAL A 234 40.83 33.05 -8.19
N ASN A 235 40.11 33.27 -7.10
CA ASN A 235 40.47 34.11 -5.99
C ASN A 235 40.76 33.25 -4.75
N PRO A 236 41.69 33.66 -3.87
CA PRO A 236 41.99 32.93 -2.65
C PRO A 236 40.78 32.92 -1.69
N PRO A 237 40.76 31.99 -0.71
CA PRO A 237 39.72 31.97 0.31
C PRO A 237 39.64 33.28 1.10
N ASP A 238 38.41 33.74 1.34
CA ASP A 238 38.12 34.93 2.15
C ASP A 238 36.83 34.71 2.95
N GLU A 239 36.99 34.26 4.19
CA GLU A 239 35.88 33.99 5.11
C GLU A 239 35.09 35.26 5.52
N SER A 240 35.64 36.45 5.27
CA SER A 240 34.95 37.72 5.56
C SER A 240 34.02 38.18 4.43
N ARG A 241 34.10 37.54 3.27
CA ARG A 241 33.31 37.89 2.08
C ARG A 241 31.87 37.41 2.24
N GLN A 242 30.93 38.32 1.99
CA GLN A 242 29.52 38.00 1.78
C GLN A 242 29.38 37.24 0.45
N VAL A 243 28.77 36.06 0.49
CA VAL A 243 28.54 35.22 -0.69
C VAL A 243 27.05 35.06 -1.03
N PHE A 244 26.17 35.87 -0.44
CA PHE A 244 24.77 35.95 -0.81
C PHE A 244 24.53 37.07 -1.84
N ASP A 245 23.99 36.69 -2.99
CA ASP A 245 23.50 37.61 -4.02
C ASP A 245 21.99 37.79 -3.85
N ASP A 246 21.60 39.02 -3.54
CA ASP A 246 20.21 39.41 -3.24
C ASP A 246 19.42 39.64 -4.54
N TYR A 247 18.26 39.01 -4.66
CA TYR A 247 17.33 39.16 -5.80
C TYR A 247 16.14 40.08 -5.46
N CYS A 248 16.17 40.74 -4.30
CA CYS A 248 15.20 41.74 -3.90
C CYS A 248 15.40 43.06 -4.67
N GLY A 249 14.93 43.11 -5.91
CA GLY A 249 14.94 44.30 -6.76
C GLY A 249 14.30 44.03 -8.13
N HIS A 250 13.43 44.92 -8.59
CA HIS A 250 12.50 44.72 -9.71
C HIS A 250 13.07 44.12 -11.02
N THR A 251 12.20 43.35 -11.69
CA THR A 251 12.11 42.99 -13.13
C THR A 251 12.58 41.63 -13.67
N ASP A 252 12.49 40.55 -12.89
CA ASP A 252 12.48 39.19 -13.46
C ASP A 252 11.50 38.28 -12.69
N PRO A 253 10.99 37.19 -13.31
CA PRO A 253 9.94 36.38 -12.70
C PRO A 253 10.45 35.80 -11.39
N VAL A 254 9.78 36.16 -10.31
CA VAL A 254 10.07 35.63 -8.98
C VAL A 254 9.78 34.14 -9.00
N GLU A 255 10.79 33.31 -8.74
CA GLU A 255 10.61 31.87 -8.64
C GLU A 255 9.79 31.56 -7.38
N GLU A 256 8.53 31.18 -7.60
CA GLU A 256 7.60 30.76 -6.55
C GLU A 256 7.45 29.24 -6.50
N ARG A 257 7.24 28.70 -5.30
CA ARG A 257 6.96 27.27 -5.09
C ARG A 257 5.89 27.06 -4.05
N HIS A 258 5.11 26.01 -4.24
CA HIS A 258 4.19 25.52 -3.22
C HIS A 258 4.82 24.32 -2.54
N HIS A 259 5.13 24.44 -1.25
CA HIS A 259 5.76 23.38 -0.47
C HIS A 259 5.04 23.26 0.89
N GLU A 260 4.57 22.07 1.23
CA GLU A 260 3.82 21.79 2.48
C GLU A 260 2.61 22.73 2.73
N GLY A 261 1.93 23.16 1.66
CA GLY A 261 0.80 24.09 1.77
C GLY A 261 1.19 25.56 2.02
N ARG A 262 2.48 25.87 1.92
CA ARG A 262 3.03 27.23 2.01
C ARG A 262 3.48 27.72 0.65
N MET A 263 3.40 29.03 0.45
CA MET A 263 3.96 29.70 -0.72
C MET A 263 5.37 30.18 -0.38
N LEU A 264 6.36 29.62 -1.06
CA LEU A 264 7.77 29.94 -0.91
C LEU A 264 8.23 30.78 -2.08
N ILE A 265 9.02 31.81 -1.78
CA ILE A 265 9.54 32.77 -2.75
C ILE A 265 11.06 32.77 -2.66
N LYS A 266 11.74 32.63 -3.81
CA LYS A 266 13.19 32.75 -3.89
C LYS A 266 13.61 34.20 -3.70
N ILE A 267 14.45 34.47 -2.71
CA ILE A 267 14.95 35.81 -2.37
C ILE A 267 16.38 36.06 -2.81
N GLY A 268 17.12 35.01 -3.18
CA GLY A 268 18.50 35.17 -3.64
C GLY A 268 19.21 33.84 -3.80
N GLN A 269 20.52 33.94 -4.04
CA GLN A 269 21.40 32.81 -4.25
C GLN A 269 22.66 32.95 -3.40
N ALA A 270 23.02 31.91 -2.66
CA ALA A 270 24.24 31.86 -1.90
C ALA A 270 25.31 31.04 -2.63
N CYS A 271 26.56 31.50 -2.56
CA CYS A 271 27.76 30.80 -3.00
C CYS A 271 27.85 30.46 -4.49
N HIS A 272 27.31 31.33 -5.34
CA HIS A 272 27.51 31.23 -6.78
C HIS A 272 29.00 31.41 -7.15
N GLY A 273 29.62 30.39 -7.75
CA GLY A 273 31.04 30.37 -8.11
C GLY A 273 31.99 30.01 -6.95
N CYS A 274 31.48 29.55 -5.81
CA CYS A 274 32.33 29.03 -4.73
C CYS A 274 32.98 27.71 -5.12
N MET A 275 34.24 27.51 -4.73
CA MET A 275 34.94 26.24 -4.92
C MET A 275 34.74 25.34 -3.68
N ALA A 276 35.45 24.20 -3.64
CA ALA A 276 35.36 23.28 -2.51
C ALA A 276 35.64 23.97 -1.16
N GLY A 277 34.71 23.82 -0.21
CA GLY A 277 34.74 24.47 1.09
C GLY A 277 33.39 24.39 1.79
N THR A 278 33.27 25.09 2.91
CA THR A 278 32.04 25.09 3.72
C THR A 278 31.39 26.47 3.69
N THR A 279 30.09 26.49 3.38
CA THR A 279 29.28 27.71 3.33
C THR A 279 28.32 27.74 4.50
N THR A 280 28.33 28.83 5.27
CA THR A 280 27.38 29.04 6.35
C THR A 280 26.42 30.14 5.97
N ILE A 281 25.12 29.88 6.08
CA ILE A 281 24.03 30.80 5.73
C ILE A 281 23.18 31.01 6.98
N THR A 282 22.83 32.26 7.26
CA THR A 282 21.94 32.64 8.36
C THR A 282 20.95 33.66 7.86
N ILE A 283 19.72 33.60 8.36
CA ILE A 283 18.68 34.58 8.04
C ILE A 283 18.06 35.12 9.33
N GLN A 284 17.91 36.45 9.40
CA GLN A 284 17.39 37.15 10.56
C GLN A 284 16.46 38.28 10.14
N ASN A 285 15.57 38.69 11.04
CA ASN A 285 14.76 39.89 10.88
C ASN A 285 15.51 41.15 11.38
N GLN A 286 14.92 42.32 11.22
CA GLN A 286 15.43 43.61 11.75
C GLN A 286 15.65 43.67 13.28
N ASN A 287 15.02 42.77 14.03
CA ASN A 287 15.19 42.67 15.49
C ASN A 287 16.30 41.67 15.88
N GLY A 288 16.88 40.95 14.91
CA GLY A 288 17.86 39.89 15.13
C GLY A 288 17.26 38.50 15.41
N ASP A 289 15.95 38.33 15.29
CA ASP A 289 15.30 37.03 15.44
C ASP A 289 15.51 36.19 14.17
N GLY A 290 15.78 34.90 14.32
CA GLY A 290 15.93 33.98 13.19
C GLY A 290 14.62 33.82 12.40
N LEU A 291 14.71 33.85 11.08
CA LEU A 291 13.58 33.58 10.18
C LEU A 291 13.69 32.18 9.57
N SER A 292 12.55 31.58 9.20
CA SER A 292 12.58 30.30 8.46
C SER A 292 12.98 30.52 7.00
N MET A 293 13.98 29.78 6.55
CA MET A 293 14.36 29.64 5.15
C MET A 293 14.37 28.18 4.71
N TRP A 294 14.22 27.99 3.41
CA TRP A 294 14.36 26.72 2.70
C TRP A 294 15.46 26.89 1.65
N ILE A 295 16.35 25.91 1.56
CA ILE A 295 17.52 25.96 0.70
C ILE A 295 17.41 24.89 -0.38
N GLN A 296 17.70 25.26 -1.63
CA GLN A 296 17.79 24.33 -2.76
C GLN A 296 19.19 24.39 -3.39
N ASN A 297 19.76 23.26 -3.77
CA ASN A 297 20.99 23.22 -4.58
C ASN A 297 20.65 23.52 -6.05
N GLU A 298 21.25 24.58 -6.61
CA GLU A 298 20.97 25.06 -7.97
C GLU A 298 21.68 24.21 -9.04
N GLU A 299 22.81 23.59 -8.71
CA GLU A 299 23.52 22.67 -9.61
C GLU A 299 22.71 21.39 -9.88
N LYS A 300 22.01 20.91 -8.85
CA LYS A 300 21.20 19.69 -8.88
C LYS A 300 19.74 19.94 -9.28
N LYS A 301 19.36 21.18 -9.61
CA LYS A 301 17.99 21.60 -9.98
C LYS A 301 17.43 20.84 -11.19
N GLU A 302 18.28 20.39 -12.11
CA GLU A 302 17.92 19.66 -13.35
C GLU A 302 18.41 18.20 -13.36
N ILE A 303 19.07 17.72 -12.30
CA ILE A 303 19.79 16.44 -12.37
C ILE A 303 18.87 15.26 -11.99
N LEU A 304 18.10 14.82 -12.99
CA LEU A 304 17.57 13.45 -13.14
C LEU A 304 18.70 12.40 -13.36
N GLY A 305 19.96 12.71 -13.00
CA GLY A 305 21.18 11.97 -13.35
C GLY A 305 21.64 10.91 -12.34
N MET A 306 21.18 10.95 -11.08
CA MET A 306 21.44 9.87 -10.10
C MET A 306 20.28 8.87 -9.97
N LEU A 307 19.12 9.20 -10.52
CA LEU A 307 17.94 8.33 -10.55
C LEU A 307 18.18 7.09 -11.41
N ILE A 308 18.88 7.22 -12.54
CA ILE A 308 19.07 6.11 -13.49
C ILE A 308 20.00 5.03 -12.90
N PRO A 309 21.19 5.34 -12.36
CA PRO A 309 22.02 4.33 -11.70
C PRO A 309 21.34 3.77 -10.44
N GLY A 310 20.77 4.64 -9.59
CA GLY A 310 20.10 4.25 -8.34
C GLY A 310 18.90 3.33 -8.58
N ALA A 311 18.04 3.63 -9.54
CA ALA A 311 16.88 2.81 -9.90
C ALA A 311 17.31 1.47 -10.53
N ILE A 312 18.38 1.44 -11.34
CA ILE A 312 18.89 0.19 -11.92
C ILE A 312 19.47 -0.72 -10.82
N PHE A 313 20.30 -0.18 -9.92
CA PHE A 313 20.88 -0.96 -8.82
C PHE A 313 19.84 -1.36 -7.78
N MET A 314 18.86 -0.51 -7.47
CA MET A 314 17.72 -0.84 -6.62
C MET A 314 16.85 -1.92 -7.26
N GLY A 315 16.56 -1.84 -8.56
CA GLY A 315 15.79 -2.84 -9.30
C GLY A 315 16.48 -4.20 -9.32
N ILE A 316 17.77 -4.24 -9.65
CA ILE A 316 18.57 -5.47 -9.67
C ILE A 316 18.75 -6.04 -8.25
N GLY A 317 19.06 -5.18 -7.28
CA GLY A 317 19.23 -5.56 -5.87
C GLY A 317 17.95 -6.12 -5.25
N ALA A 318 16.81 -5.47 -5.45
CA ALA A 318 15.51 -5.92 -4.95
C ALA A 318 15.08 -7.24 -5.60
N PHE A 319 15.22 -7.36 -6.92
CA PHE A 319 14.86 -8.59 -7.63
C PHE A 319 15.71 -9.78 -7.18
N THR A 320 17.03 -9.61 -7.08
CA THR A 320 17.95 -10.66 -6.63
C THR A 320 17.68 -11.06 -5.19
N PHE A 321 17.40 -10.11 -4.30
CA PHE A 321 17.04 -10.36 -2.90
C PHE A 321 15.73 -11.16 -2.76
N VAL A 322 14.66 -10.73 -3.44
CA VAL A 322 13.33 -11.37 -3.34
C VAL A 322 13.35 -12.80 -3.90
N VAL A 323 13.99 -13.01 -5.05
CA VAL A 323 14.11 -14.35 -5.66
C VAL A 323 14.95 -15.28 -4.77
N ALA A 324 16.08 -14.80 -4.25
CA ALA A 324 16.93 -15.58 -3.35
C ALA A 324 16.18 -15.98 -2.07
N LEU A 325 15.46 -15.04 -1.46
CA LEU A 325 14.71 -15.28 -0.23
C LEU A 325 13.52 -16.23 -0.45
N GLY A 326 12.75 -16.06 -1.53
CA GLY A 326 11.67 -16.98 -1.89
C GLY A 326 12.16 -18.41 -2.12
N THR A 327 13.35 -18.56 -2.71
CA THR A 327 14.00 -19.85 -2.91
C THR A 327 14.43 -20.50 -1.59
N LEU A 328 14.93 -19.71 -0.63
CA LEU A 328 15.29 -20.18 0.71
C LEU A 328 14.07 -20.61 1.54
N LEU A 329 12.95 -19.86 1.45
CA LEU A 329 11.71 -20.20 2.13
C LEU A 329 11.09 -21.49 1.57
N ASN A 330 11.10 -21.67 0.25
CA ASN A 330 10.56 -22.85 -0.43
C ASN A 330 11.41 -24.12 -0.28
N THR A 331 12.68 -24.02 0.11
CA THR A 331 13.59 -25.16 0.31
C THR A 331 13.71 -25.59 1.78
N GLY A 332 13.03 -24.91 2.71
CA GLY A 332 12.91 -25.30 4.11
C GLY A 332 14.12 -24.93 4.97
N PHE A 333 13.91 -24.10 5.99
CA PHE A 333 14.91 -23.81 7.00
C PHE A 333 15.18 -25.06 7.88
N LYS A 334 16.32 -25.72 7.71
CA LYS A 334 16.96 -26.41 8.84
C LYS A 334 17.50 -25.34 9.79
N SER A 335 16.75 -25.02 10.85
CA SER A 335 17.25 -24.24 11.98
C SER A 335 17.30 -25.13 13.21
N ASN A 336 18.49 -25.29 13.80
CA ASN A 336 18.68 -25.92 15.12
C ASN A 336 18.35 -24.93 16.26
N ALA A 337 17.30 -24.12 16.12
CA ALA A 337 16.93 -23.11 17.11
C ALA A 337 15.53 -23.42 17.69
N PRO A 338 15.29 -23.16 18.99
CA PRO A 338 14.03 -23.50 19.67
C PRO A 338 12.81 -22.79 19.06
N SER A 339 11.68 -23.48 19.14
CA SER A 339 10.43 -23.24 18.42
C SER A 339 9.55 -22.08 18.94
N SER A 340 10.11 -20.94 19.39
CA SER A 340 9.30 -19.81 19.89
C SER A 340 9.29 -18.56 19.00
N SER A 341 10.09 -18.47 17.93
CA SER A 341 10.25 -17.21 17.16
C SER A 341 9.65 -17.23 15.74
N LYS A 342 8.81 -18.21 15.39
CA LYS A 342 8.33 -18.41 14.00
C LYS A 342 7.17 -17.50 13.54
N ARG A 343 6.77 -16.48 14.32
CA ARG A 343 5.67 -15.56 13.92
C ARG A 343 6.11 -14.14 13.56
N SER A 344 7.36 -13.75 13.80
CA SER A 344 7.75 -12.33 13.68
C SER A 344 8.61 -11.98 12.45
N ALA A 345 8.74 -12.88 11.47
CA ALA A 345 9.60 -12.66 10.29
C ALA A 345 8.82 -12.47 8.97
N VAL A 346 7.50 -12.63 8.96
CA VAL A 346 6.66 -12.43 7.75
C VAL A 346 6.11 -11.00 7.68
N ALA A 347 6.10 -10.25 8.78
CA ALA A 347 5.56 -8.88 8.85
C ALA A 347 6.52 -7.79 8.33
N ALA A 348 7.81 -8.10 8.11
CA ALA A 348 8.82 -7.10 7.75
C ALA A 348 9.00 -6.91 6.22
N MET A 349 8.15 -7.52 5.39
CA MET A 349 8.34 -7.57 3.93
C MET A 349 7.20 -6.92 3.13
N SER A 350 6.35 -6.14 3.80
CA SER A 350 5.28 -5.33 3.18
C SER A 350 5.53 -3.83 3.37
N VAL A 351 6.79 -3.38 3.20
CA VAL A 351 7.08 -1.96 2.99
C VAL A 351 7.19 -1.79 1.48
N GLY A 352 6.14 -1.19 0.90
CA GLY A 352 5.92 -1.07 -0.53
C GLY A 352 7.05 -0.31 -1.22
N THR A 353 7.56 -0.90 -2.28
CA THR A 353 8.25 -0.16 -3.34
C THR A 353 7.17 0.62 -4.11
N VAL A 354 6.94 1.88 -3.75
CA VAL A 354 6.17 2.81 -4.58
C VAL A 354 7.17 3.73 -5.25
N LEU A 355 7.28 3.58 -6.58
CA LEU A 355 7.94 4.50 -7.48
C LEU A 355 7.15 5.83 -7.46
N GLY A 356 7.85 6.93 -7.17
CA GLY A 356 7.28 8.26 -7.12
C GLY A 356 6.80 8.75 -8.49
N ALA A 357 5.49 8.90 -8.63
CA ALA A 357 4.90 10.07 -9.24
C ALA A 357 4.39 10.92 -8.07
N GLY A 358 4.67 12.23 -8.07
CA GLY A 358 4.33 13.14 -6.98
C GLY A 358 2.91 12.88 -6.45
N SER A 359 2.82 12.41 -5.22
CA SER A 359 1.54 12.12 -4.58
C SER A 359 1.52 12.85 -3.27
N THR A 360 0.64 13.85 -3.21
CA THR A 360 -0.05 14.17 -1.97
C THR A 360 -0.44 12.85 -1.30
N SER A 361 -0.03 12.66 -0.04
CA SER A 361 -0.20 11.39 0.65
C SER A 361 -1.68 11.00 0.65
N THR A 362 -1.99 9.78 0.20
CA THR A 362 -3.34 9.22 0.33
C THR A 362 -3.68 9.11 1.81
N ASN A 363 -4.83 9.66 2.21
CA ASN A 363 -5.27 9.63 3.59
C ASN A 363 -6.68 9.05 3.70
N LEU A 364 -6.79 7.86 4.27
CA LEU A 364 -8.02 7.21 4.69
C LEU A 364 -8.36 7.66 6.12
N GLU A 365 -9.50 8.32 6.26
CA GLU A 365 -9.98 8.86 7.53
C GLU A 365 -11.37 8.31 7.84
N VAL A 366 -11.56 7.79 9.05
CA VAL A 366 -12.87 7.31 9.52
C VAL A 366 -13.64 8.49 10.11
N LEU A 367 -14.81 8.77 9.55
CA LEU A 367 -15.71 9.83 10.01
C LEU A 367 -16.66 9.31 11.10
N SER A 368 -17.17 8.09 11.00
CA SER A 368 -18.10 7.57 12.02
C SER A 368 -18.06 6.06 12.03
N PHE A 369 -18.01 5.44 13.21
CA PHE A 369 -17.97 3.98 13.36
C PHE A 369 -18.74 3.57 14.62
N ASN A 370 -20.07 3.37 14.49
CA ASN A 370 -20.92 3.00 15.62
C ASN A 370 -21.48 1.58 15.48
N HIS A 371 -21.75 0.92 16.60
CA HIS A 371 -22.36 -0.40 16.60
C HIS A 371 -23.68 -0.38 15.82
N ARG A 372 -23.81 -1.26 14.83
CA ARG A 372 -24.97 -1.38 13.91
C ARG A 372 -25.32 -0.15 13.09
N GLN A 373 -24.48 0.87 13.08
CA GLN A 373 -24.64 2.06 12.25
C GLN A 373 -23.66 2.02 11.06
N PRO A 374 -23.99 2.60 9.90
CA PRO A 374 -23.09 2.67 8.77
C PRO A 374 -21.74 3.30 9.15
N VAL A 375 -20.65 2.64 8.76
CA VAL A 375 -19.29 3.16 8.95
C VAL A 375 -19.03 4.19 7.87
N ARG A 376 -18.84 5.45 8.26
CA ARG A 376 -18.55 6.57 7.34
C ARG A 376 -17.05 6.86 7.31
N PHE A 377 -16.53 7.17 6.13
CA PHE A 377 -15.11 7.46 5.94
C PHE A 377 -14.90 8.39 4.74
N LYS A 378 -13.74 9.02 4.68
CA LYS A 378 -13.27 9.78 3.52
C LYS A 378 -11.87 9.33 3.11
N ILE A 379 -11.56 9.45 1.84
CA ILE A 379 -10.25 9.19 1.26
C ILE A 379 -9.79 10.44 0.53
N THR A 380 -8.77 11.09 1.07
CA THR A 380 -8.08 12.21 0.43
C THR A 380 -6.99 11.66 -0.47
N ASN A 381 -6.87 12.17 -1.70
CA ASN A 381 -5.90 11.70 -2.71
C ASN A 381 -5.98 10.17 -2.93
N PRO A 382 -7.15 9.63 -3.32
CA PRO A 382 -7.33 8.19 -3.49
C PRO A 382 -6.36 7.62 -4.56
N PRO A 383 -5.99 6.33 -4.45
CA PRO A 383 -5.16 5.68 -5.47
C PRO A 383 -5.80 5.82 -6.86
N GLN A 384 -5.02 6.22 -7.87
CA GLN A 384 -5.54 6.52 -9.20
C GLN A 384 -5.91 5.28 -10.04
N HIS A 385 -5.65 4.07 -9.55
CA HIS A 385 -6.03 2.86 -10.27
C HIS A 385 -7.55 2.67 -10.28
N ASN A 386 -8.11 2.47 -11.48
CA ASN A 386 -9.54 2.23 -11.68
C ASN A 386 -10.10 1.05 -10.88
N ASN A 387 -9.24 0.12 -10.43
CA ASN A 387 -9.62 -1.06 -9.67
C ASN A 387 -9.30 -0.96 -8.17
N ALA A 388 -8.86 0.20 -7.68
CA ALA A 388 -8.71 0.41 -6.25
C ALA A 388 -10.05 0.23 -5.53
N TRP A 389 -10.01 -0.31 -4.31
CA TRP A 389 -11.20 -0.63 -3.54
C TRP A 389 -10.95 -0.54 -2.05
N VAL A 390 -12.02 -0.42 -1.29
CA VAL A 390 -12.01 -0.31 0.17
C VAL A 390 -12.91 -1.39 0.76
N GLY A 391 -12.47 -2.00 1.85
CA GLY A 391 -13.21 -3.06 2.54
C GLY A 391 -13.20 -2.91 4.05
N LEU A 392 -14.23 -3.47 4.69
CA LEU A 392 -14.40 -3.51 6.14
C LEU A 392 -14.33 -4.95 6.66
N TYR A 393 -13.37 -5.17 7.57
CA TYR A 393 -12.95 -6.47 8.03
C TYR A 393 -13.03 -6.59 9.54
N PRO A 394 -13.31 -7.78 10.09
CA PRO A 394 -12.88 -8.09 11.44
C PRO A 394 -11.36 -7.84 11.54
N ALA A 395 -10.87 -7.24 12.63
CA ALA A 395 -9.48 -6.78 12.72
C ALA A 395 -8.44 -7.91 12.51
N ASN A 396 -8.82 -9.15 12.80
CA ASN A 396 -7.98 -10.34 12.68
C ASN A 396 -8.23 -11.15 11.39
N ALA A 397 -9.13 -10.69 10.51
CA ALA A 397 -9.43 -11.39 9.26
C ALA A 397 -8.35 -11.15 8.18
N ASP A 398 -8.16 -12.14 7.31
CA ASP A 398 -7.30 -12.04 6.12
C ASP A 398 -7.89 -11.02 5.14
N ASP A 399 -7.04 -10.38 4.33
CA ASP A 399 -7.49 -9.39 3.33
C ASP A 399 -8.45 -9.99 2.29
N ARG A 400 -8.45 -11.32 2.13
CA ARG A 400 -9.39 -12.07 1.27
C ARG A 400 -10.76 -12.32 1.91
N ASP A 401 -10.92 -12.07 3.19
CA ASP A 401 -12.13 -12.39 3.96
C ASP A 401 -13.06 -11.17 4.14
N HIS A 402 -13.19 -10.33 3.11
CA HIS A 402 -14.04 -9.12 3.15
C HIS A 402 -15.54 -9.42 3.11
N GLY A 403 -15.96 -10.57 2.57
CA GLY A 403 -17.36 -10.86 2.29
C GLY A 403 -17.96 -9.80 1.35
N ASP A 404 -19.18 -9.36 1.61
CA ASP A 404 -19.88 -8.35 0.79
C ASP A 404 -19.63 -6.90 1.28
N ARG A 405 -18.70 -6.69 2.22
CA ARG A 405 -18.47 -5.39 2.88
C ARG A 405 -17.34 -4.59 2.21
N TRP A 406 -17.46 -4.34 0.93
CA TRP A 406 -16.43 -3.65 0.16
C TRP A 406 -17.04 -2.91 -1.03
N HIS A 407 -16.33 -1.90 -1.53
CA HIS A 407 -16.68 -1.15 -2.73
C HIS A 407 -15.44 -0.77 -3.52
N TYR A 408 -15.55 -0.77 -4.86
CA TYR A 408 -14.55 -0.09 -5.69
C TYR A 408 -14.65 1.42 -5.48
N LEU A 409 -13.50 2.11 -5.47
CA LEU A 409 -13.47 3.55 -5.26
C LEU A 409 -14.21 4.33 -6.37
N ARG A 410 -14.20 3.79 -7.60
CA ARG A 410 -14.93 4.35 -8.75
C ARG A 410 -16.46 4.31 -8.60
N ASP A 411 -16.97 3.48 -7.70
CA ASP A 411 -18.41 3.24 -7.54
C ASP A 411 -19.00 3.99 -6.33
N ILE A 412 -18.18 4.78 -5.61
CA ILE A 412 -18.55 5.50 -4.39
C ILE A 412 -18.02 6.94 -4.41
N ASP A 413 -18.69 7.83 -3.67
CA ASP A 413 -18.13 9.14 -3.36
C ASP A 413 -17.09 9.01 -2.24
N VAL A 414 -15.81 9.02 -2.63
CA VAL A 414 -14.68 8.86 -1.71
C VAL A 414 -14.55 9.98 -0.68
N SER A 415 -15.21 11.13 -0.86
CA SER A 415 -15.16 12.24 0.10
C SER A 415 -16.12 12.04 1.30
N ASN A 416 -17.10 11.13 1.16
CA ASN A 416 -18.09 10.81 2.20
C ASN A 416 -18.72 9.43 1.95
N ALA A 417 -17.87 8.39 1.94
CA ALA A 417 -18.27 7.03 1.64
C ALA A 417 -18.83 6.32 2.89
N THR A 418 -19.65 5.30 2.66
CA THR A 418 -20.27 4.52 3.74
C THR A 418 -20.19 3.02 3.48
N LEU A 419 -19.98 2.25 4.55
CA LEU A 419 -20.06 0.78 4.56
C LEU A 419 -21.12 0.34 5.58
N PRO A 420 -21.74 -0.84 5.40
CA PRO A 420 -22.82 -1.30 6.29
C PRO A 420 -22.33 -1.41 7.75
N GLY A 421 -23.25 -1.14 8.68
CA GLY A 421 -22.95 -1.23 10.10
C GLY A 421 -22.63 -2.64 10.56
N GLN A 422 -21.80 -2.75 11.59
CA GLN A 422 -21.28 -4.03 12.06
C GLN A 422 -21.58 -4.28 13.54
N GLU A 423 -21.54 -5.56 13.92
CA GLU A 423 -21.64 -5.99 15.30
C GLU A 423 -20.42 -5.53 16.13
N GLN A 424 -20.59 -5.48 17.45
CA GLN A 424 -19.55 -5.03 18.37
C GLN A 424 -18.25 -5.83 18.20
N GLY A 425 -17.11 -5.19 18.45
CA GLY A 425 -15.79 -5.81 18.36
C GLY A 425 -14.79 -5.00 17.55
N ARG A 426 -13.61 -5.60 17.31
CA ARG A 426 -12.51 -4.94 16.58
C ARG A 426 -12.68 -5.12 15.08
N TRP A 427 -12.66 -3.99 14.38
CA TRP A 427 -12.81 -3.89 12.94
C TRP A 427 -11.64 -3.15 12.32
N SER A 428 -11.48 -3.30 11.02
CA SER A 428 -10.39 -2.75 10.24
C SER A 428 -10.92 -2.28 8.89
N LEU A 429 -10.80 -0.98 8.65
CA LEU A 429 -11.06 -0.38 7.35
C LEU A 429 -9.76 -0.41 6.55
N ARG A 430 -9.79 -1.05 5.38
CA ARG A 430 -8.59 -1.32 4.57
C ARG A 430 -8.80 -0.81 3.16
N LEU A 431 -7.85 -0.01 2.68
CA LEU A 431 -7.80 0.54 1.33
C LEU A 431 -6.77 -0.23 0.52
N PHE A 432 -7.15 -0.69 -0.67
CA PHE A 432 -6.30 -1.43 -1.59
C PHE A 432 -6.09 -0.63 -2.87
N SER A 433 -4.85 -0.62 -3.36
CA SER A 433 -4.45 0.21 -4.51
C SER A 433 -4.78 -0.40 -5.86
N ASP A 434 -5.16 -1.67 -5.93
CA ASP A 434 -5.44 -2.41 -7.17
C ASP A 434 -6.64 -3.35 -7.02
N GLY A 435 -7.03 -4.02 -8.11
CA GLY A 435 -8.08 -5.06 -8.07
C GLY A 435 -7.65 -6.37 -7.41
N GLY A 436 -6.44 -6.41 -6.86
CA GLY A 436 -5.91 -7.47 -6.01
C GLY A 436 -6.00 -7.07 -4.54
N TYR A 437 -5.01 -7.49 -3.75
CA TYR A 437 -4.98 -7.27 -2.30
C TYR A 437 -3.72 -6.48 -1.89
N THR A 438 -3.28 -5.55 -2.74
CA THR A 438 -2.16 -4.66 -2.43
C THR A 438 -2.62 -3.59 -1.43
N LEU A 439 -2.38 -3.83 -0.13
CA LEU A 439 -2.82 -2.94 0.94
C LEU A 439 -2.09 -1.59 0.85
N HIS A 440 -2.88 -0.52 0.76
CA HIS A 440 -2.41 0.86 0.71
C HIS A 440 -2.47 1.53 2.07
N GLN A 441 -3.60 1.41 2.78
CA GLN A 441 -3.76 1.95 4.13
C GLN A 441 -4.73 1.11 4.95
N ARG A 442 -4.52 1.09 6.27
CA ARG A 442 -5.36 0.37 7.23
C ARG A 442 -5.65 1.25 8.44
N VAL A 443 -6.92 1.29 8.85
CA VAL A 443 -7.36 1.95 10.08
C VAL A 443 -8.14 0.95 10.91
N ASP A 444 -7.66 0.67 12.13
CA ASP A 444 -8.31 -0.24 13.06
C ASP A 444 -9.20 0.54 14.03
N VAL A 445 -10.44 0.07 14.20
CA VAL A 445 -11.46 0.68 15.04
C VAL A 445 -12.11 -0.38 15.94
N GLU A 446 -12.64 0.01 17.10
CA GLU A 446 -13.35 -0.89 18.01
C GLU A 446 -14.79 -0.42 18.20
N LEU A 447 -15.75 -1.21 17.70
CA LEU A 447 -17.17 -0.93 17.88
C LEU A 447 -17.59 -1.37 19.28
N ARG A 448 -17.96 -0.40 20.11
CA ARG A 448 -18.51 -0.61 21.45
C ARG A 448 -20.03 -0.46 21.40
N ALA A 449 -20.72 -1.16 22.30
CA ALA A 449 -22.18 -1.14 22.39
C ALA A 449 -22.71 0.08 23.18
N ASP A 450 -21.96 1.19 23.25
CA ASP A 450 -22.39 2.35 24.02
C ASP A 450 -23.58 3.02 23.34
N ASN A 451 -24.68 3.18 24.09
CA ASN A 451 -25.88 3.88 23.63
C ASN A 451 -25.76 5.41 23.77
N ASN A 452 -24.56 5.91 24.03
CA ASN A 452 -24.33 7.34 24.25
C ASN A 452 -24.46 8.08 22.92
N GLU A 453 -25.12 9.24 22.96
CA GLU A 453 -25.24 10.08 21.78
C GLU A 453 -23.85 10.63 21.38
N GLU A 454 -23.49 10.53 20.10
CA GLU A 454 -22.22 11.06 19.61
C GLU A 454 -22.36 12.50 19.12
N ILE A 455 -21.55 13.40 19.65
CA ILE A 455 -21.58 14.81 19.30
C ILE A 455 -20.19 15.26 18.85
N TRP A 456 -20.10 15.71 17.61
CA TRP A 456 -18.90 16.35 17.09
C TRP A 456 -18.66 17.70 17.76
N MET A 457 -17.42 17.97 18.15
CA MET A 457 -17.05 19.23 18.77
C MET A 457 -15.81 19.83 18.11
N LYS A 458 -15.89 21.12 17.79
CA LYS A 458 -14.81 21.96 17.23
C LYS A 458 -14.28 22.95 18.25
N ASP A 459 -13.09 23.46 18.01
CA ASP A 459 -12.41 24.47 18.86
C ASP A 459 -12.50 24.08 20.34
N ALA A 460 -12.19 22.81 20.61
CA ALA A 460 -12.39 22.19 21.90
C ALA A 460 -11.22 22.51 22.82
N GLU A 461 -11.52 23.03 24.00
CA GLU A 461 -10.56 23.26 25.06
C GLU A 461 -10.85 22.27 26.20
N LEU A 462 -9.84 21.49 26.59
CA LEU A 462 -9.94 20.58 27.73
C LEU A 462 -9.47 21.29 29.00
N GLU A 463 -10.40 21.51 29.93
CA GLU A 463 -10.15 22.15 31.22
C GLU A 463 -10.99 21.45 32.32
N ASP A 464 -10.39 21.15 33.47
CA ASP A 464 -11.08 20.53 34.63
C ASP A 464 -11.89 19.25 34.31
N LEU A 465 -11.33 18.39 33.45
CA LEU A 465 -12.00 17.17 32.96
C LEU A 465 -13.33 17.45 32.23
N ARG A 466 -13.44 18.60 31.58
CA ARG A 466 -14.57 18.98 30.73
C ARG A 466 -14.07 19.58 29.44
N LEU A 467 -14.81 19.34 28.35
CA LEU A 467 -14.57 20.05 27.11
C LEU A 467 -15.43 21.29 27.04
N LYS A 468 -14.84 22.37 26.55
CA LYS A 468 -15.54 23.58 26.11
C LYS A 468 -15.34 23.70 24.61
N GLY A 469 -16.39 23.76 23.82
CA GLY A 469 -16.25 23.82 22.37
C GLY A 469 -17.58 24.03 21.66
N MET A 470 -17.52 24.05 20.33
CA MET A 470 -18.65 24.27 19.44
C MET A 470 -19.22 22.94 18.97
N VAL A 471 -20.53 22.73 19.12
CA VAL A 471 -21.26 21.53 18.65
C VAL A 471 -22.28 21.90 17.58
N PRO A 472 -22.67 20.95 16.71
CA PRO A 472 -23.64 21.21 15.66
C PRO A 472 -25.01 21.61 16.20
N ASP A 473 -25.66 22.55 15.51
CA ASP A 473 -27.08 22.89 15.71
C ASP A 473 -27.98 22.03 14.80
N HIS A 474 -29.28 22.31 14.79
CA HIS A 474 -30.25 21.62 13.92
C HIS A 474 -29.94 21.74 12.40
N ARG A 475 -29.00 22.60 12.00
CA ARG A 475 -28.51 22.76 10.62
C ARG A 475 -27.07 22.29 10.44
N ASN A 476 -26.49 21.66 11.45
CA ASN A 476 -25.12 21.15 11.46
C ASN A 476 -24.03 22.23 11.28
N ASN A 477 -24.32 23.49 11.65
CA ASN A 477 -23.43 24.64 11.40
C ASN A 477 -22.42 24.91 12.53
N PHE A 478 -22.25 24.00 13.49
CA PHE A 478 -21.34 24.17 14.65
C PHE A 478 -21.45 25.53 15.35
N THR A 479 -22.67 26.04 15.55
CA THR A 479 -22.90 27.39 16.11
C THR A 479 -23.12 27.39 17.63
N LYS A 480 -23.31 26.22 18.24
CA LYS A 480 -23.68 26.10 19.65
C LYS A 480 -22.45 25.85 20.52
N LYS A 481 -22.02 26.85 21.27
CA LYS A 481 -20.97 26.67 22.29
C LYS A 481 -21.53 25.94 23.51
N ILE A 482 -20.87 24.88 23.96
CA ILE A 482 -21.26 24.12 25.16
C ILE A 482 -20.06 23.86 26.07
N THR A 483 -20.36 23.49 27.31
CA THR A 483 -19.42 22.86 28.23
C THR A 483 -19.97 21.47 28.56
N THR A 484 -19.15 20.43 28.44
CA THR A 484 -19.60 19.05 28.63
C THR A 484 -19.82 18.69 30.11
N GLY A 485 -20.45 17.54 30.35
CA GLY A 485 -20.33 16.82 31.62
C GLY A 485 -18.87 16.46 31.94
N LYS A 486 -18.62 15.94 33.15
CA LYS A 486 -17.28 15.41 33.48
C LYS A 486 -16.94 14.26 32.55
N ILE A 487 -15.74 14.28 32.01
CA ILE A 487 -15.18 13.23 31.19
C ILE A 487 -14.86 12.05 32.10
N VAL A 488 -15.42 10.89 31.78
CA VAL A 488 -15.23 9.62 32.51
C VAL A 488 -14.22 8.71 31.83
N ALA A 489 -14.02 8.86 30.52
CA ALA A 489 -12.99 8.15 29.76
C ALA A 489 -12.55 8.95 28.53
N GLN A 490 -11.31 8.72 28.12
CA GLN A 490 -10.73 9.28 26.90
C GLN A 490 -10.08 8.15 26.09
N HIS A 491 -10.29 8.14 24.77
CA HIS A 491 -9.66 7.16 23.89
C HIS A 491 -9.23 7.80 22.58
N LYS A 492 -7.98 7.54 22.15
CA LYS A 492 -7.45 8.06 20.89
C LYS A 492 -7.62 7.04 19.75
N VAL A 493 -8.13 7.50 18.62
CA VAL A 493 -8.33 6.71 17.39
C VAL A 493 -7.77 7.50 16.20
N GLY A 494 -6.52 7.24 15.83
CA GLY A 494 -5.83 8.03 14.81
C GLY A 494 -5.60 9.48 15.27
N ASN A 495 -6.12 10.45 14.50
CA ASN A 495 -6.12 11.88 14.81
C ASN A 495 -7.42 12.35 15.50
N LEU A 496 -8.29 11.42 15.87
CA LEU A 496 -9.53 11.68 16.59
C LEU A 496 -9.36 11.27 18.05
N THR A 497 -9.78 12.15 18.96
CA THR A 497 -9.88 11.84 20.37
C THR A 497 -11.36 11.76 20.77
N ARG A 498 -11.73 10.61 21.36
CA ARG A 498 -13.05 10.32 21.90
C ARG A 498 -13.07 10.70 23.38
N PHE A 499 -14.02 11.53 23.79
CA PHE A 499 -14.21 11.94 25.17
C PHE A 499 -15.59 11.49 25.66
N GLU A 500 -15.62 10.55 26.58
CA GLU A 500 -16.85 9.95 27.08
C GLU A 500 -17.32 10.70 28.33
N THR A 501 -18.60 11.07 28.37
CA THR A 501 -19.30 11.54 29.57
C THR A 501 -20.32 10.47 30.02
N ALA A 502 -21.18 10.78 30.99
CA ALA A 502 -22.14 9.80 31.51
C ALA A 502 -23.18 9.35 30.46
N ASP A 503 -23.51 10.23 29.51
CA ASP A 503 -24.62 10.07 28.56
C ASP A 503 -24.26 10.45 27.11
N THR A 504 -23.14 11.14 26.90
CA THR A 504 -22.71 11.62 25.59
C THR A 504 -21.25 11.31 25.31
N THR A 505 -20.94 10.94 24.08
CA THR A 505 -19.58 10.78 23.61
C THR A 505 -19.21 11.91 22.64
N TYR A 506 -18.20 12.69 23.00
CA TYR A 506 -17.73 13.82 22.20
C TYR A 506 -16.57 13.40 21.31
N LEU A 507 -16.65 13.76 20.03
CA LEU A 507 -15.64 13.46 19.02
C LEU A 507 -14.92 14.77 18.67
N VAL A 508 -13.59 14.80 18.90
CA VAL A 508 -12.75 15.99 18.70
C VAL A 508 -11.51 15.61 17.90
N TYR A 509 -11.22 16.32 16.82
CA TYR A 509 -9.95 16.15 16.12
C TYR A 509 -8.78 16.76 16.90
N ASP A 510 -7.61 16.15 16.83
CA ASP A 510 -6.42 16.61 17.55
C ASP A 510 -6.02 18.06 17.22
N HIS A 511 -6.21 18.50 15.97
CA HIS A 511 -5.92 19.89 15.55
C HIS A 511 -6.96 20.91 16.06
N GLU A 512 -8.14 20.44 16.48
CA GLU A 512 -9.19 21.26 17.07
C GLU A 512 -9.16 21.20 18.61
N LEU A 513 -8.21 20.45 19.21
CA LEU A 513 -8.09 20.25 20.65
C LEU A 513 -6.95 21.11 21.25
N GLN A 514 -7.31 22.16 21.98
CA GLN A 514 -6.38 22.96 22.77
C GLN A 514 -6.28 22.38 24.19
N GLN A 515 -5.07 21.98 24.61
CA GLN A 515 -4.82 21.51 25.97
C GLN A 515 -4.44 22.69 26.86
N GLY A 516 -5.29 23.02 27.84
CA GLY A 516 -4.98 24.00 28.88
C GLY A 516 -3.81 23.56 29.77
N SER A 517 -3.16 24.53 30.42
CA SER A 517 -1.94 24.32 31.22
C SER A 517 -2.05 23.13 32.17
N ALA A 518 -1.05 22.25 32.11
CA ALA A 518 -0.93 20.99 32.84
C ALA A 518 -1.21 21.12 34.35
N THR A 519 -2.46 20.88 34.74
CA THR A 519 -2.76 20.19 36.00
C THR A 519 -2.98 18.73 35.63
N GLN A 520 -2.15 17.86 36.21
CA GLN A 520 -2.05 16.41 35.93
C GLN A 520 -3.33 15.81 35.36
N ASN A 521 -3.32 15.53 34.05
CA ASN A 521 -4.40 14.81 33.40
C ASN A 521 -4.29 13.32 33.81
N PRO A 522 -5.21 12.80 34.64
CA PRO A 522 -5.07 11.49 35.29
C PRO A 522 -5.19 10.31 34.32
N PHE A 523 -5.48 10.57 33.04
CA PHE A 523 -5.70 9.55 32.01
C PHE A 523 -4.42 9.16 31.25
N TRP A 524 -3.30 9.86 31.43
CA TRP A 524 -2.02 9.55 30.76
C TRP A 524 -1.05 8.71 31.62
N GLU A 525 -1.38 8.40 32.87
CA GLU A 525 -0.61 7.46 33.69
C GLU A 525 -1.22 6.04 33.64
N ALA A 526 -1.21 5.41 32.46
CA ALA A 526 -1.27 3.95 32.31
C ALA A 526 -1.12 3.54 30.84
N ASN A 527 0.14 3.40 30.38
CA ASN A 527 0.67 2.26 29.60
C ASN A 527 2.00 2.62 28.93
#